data_AF-A0A428KHM0-F1
#
_entry.id   AF-A0A428KHM0-F1
#
_cell.length_a   1.000
_cell.length_b   1.000
_cell.length_c   1.000
_cell.angle_alpha   90.00
_cell.angle_beta   90.00
_cell.angle_gamma   90.00
#
_symmetry.space_group_name_H-M   'P 1'
#
loop_
_entity.id
_entity.type
_entity.pdbx_description
1 polymer ?
#
loop_
_entity_poly.entity_id
_entity_poly.type
_entity_poly.pdbx_seq_one_letter_code
_entity_poly.pdbx_strand_id
1 'polypeptide(L)'
;MKTRTFLLGLLLSAASLAQAATEAPVTVAPATSVAAGGYMMIISRVSMGFNAQASIVTISPDGKEQVKEIDFSRFSAKQMAANMTEVHKAAMAAVNQYAADGWRLVSVAPSDVSSGGNTVFSQTIYYLEKK
;
A
#
# COMPACT_ATOMS: atom_id res chain seq x y z
N MET A 1 1.61 81.43 -33.45
CA MET A 1 2.13 82.41 -32.47
C MET A 1 1.52 82.11 -31.11
N LYS A 2 2.32 82.21 -30.04
CA LYS A 2 1.91 82.27 -28.62
C LYS A 2 1.36 80.95 -28.04
N THR A 3 1.78 80.44 -26.89
CA THR A 3 2.88 80.69 -25.93
C THR A 3 2.65 79.66 -24.82
N ARG A 4 3.73 79.04 -24.32
CA ARG A 4 4.09 78.88 -22.88
C ARG A 4 3.11 78.15 -21.93
N THR A 5 3.48 77.45 -20.86
CA THR A 5 4.73 77.01 -20.21
C THR A 5 4.25 76.43 -18.87
N PHE A 6 4.70 75.21 -18.52
CA PHE A 6 4.92 74.65 -17.17
C PHE A 6 3.76 74.44 -16.18
N LEU A 7 3.72 73.24 -15.59
CA LEU A 7 4.21 72.92 -14.22
C LEU A 7 3.83 71.45 -13.95
N LEU A 8 4.75 70.49 -14.02
CA LEU A 8 5.60 69.98 -12.93
C LEU A 8 4.81 69.68 -11.64
N GLY A 9 4.60 68.39 -11.35
CA GLY A 9 4.01 67.95 -10.09
C GLY A 9 3.97 66.43 -9.95
N LEU A 10 5.11 65.87 -9.51
CA LEU A 10 5.30 64.67 -8.67
C LEU A 10 4.42 63.43 -8.94
N LEU A 11 5.02 62.34 -9.43
CA LEU A 11 5.56 61.26 -8.59
C LEU A 11 4.48 60.50 -7.80
N LEU A 12 4.06 59.36 -8.34
CA LEU A 12 4.01 58.03 -7.70
C LEU A 12 3.39 57.10 -8.76
N SER A 13 4.17 56.17 -9.32
CA SER A 13 4.11 54.74 -8.94
C SER A 13 2.79 54.08 -9.34
N ALA A 14 2.73 52.99 -10.08
CA ALA A 14 3.73 52.15 -10.70
C ALA A 14 2.99 51.27 -11.74
N ALA A 15 3.78 50.67 -12.63
CA ALA A 15 3.44 49.47 -13.39
C ALA A 15 2.58 48.49 -12.56
N SER A 16 1.64 47.71 -13.10
CA SER A 16 1.90 46.68 -14.11
C SER A 16 0.58 45.99 -14.49
N LEU A 17 0.40 45.78 -15.79
CA LEU A 17 -0.19 44.60 -16.45
C LEU A 17 -1.02 43.64 -15.59
N ALA A 18 -2.33 43.69 -15.77
CA ALA A 18 -3.22 42.57 -15.51
C ALA A 18 -2.92 41.45 -16.52
N GLN A 19 -2.24 40.40 -16.07
CA GLN A 19 -2.17 39.13 -16.76
C GLN A 19 -2.75 38.06 -15.85
N ALA A 20 -3.92 37.58 -16.25
CA ALA A 20 -4.59 36.45 -15.65
C ALA A 20 -3.66 35.23 -15.70
N ALA A 21 -3.17 34.81 -14.54
CA ALA A 21 -2.59 33.49 -14.34
C ALA A 21 -3.67 32.63 -13.68
N THR A 22 -4.22 31.73 -14.48
CA THR A 22 -5.07 30.64 -14.04
C THR A 22 -4.26 29.79 -13.05
N GLU A 23 -4.58 29.89 -11.76
CA GLU A 23 -4.08 28.95 -10.75
C GLU A 23 -4.70 27.58 -11.05
N ALA A 24 -3.96 26.75 -11.78
CA ALA A 24 -4.19 25.32 -11.77
C ALA A 24 -3.84 24.81 -10.36
N PRO A 25 -4.72 24.06 -9.67
CA PRO A 25 -4.36 23.48 -8.39
C PRO A 25 -3.21 22.50 -8.63
N VAL A 26 -2.06 22.78 -8.02
CA VAL A 26 -0.97 21.82 -7.95
C VAL A 26 -1.46 20.68 -7.05
N THR A 27 -2.02 19.66 -7.68
CA THR A 27 -2.27 18.37 -7.03
C THR A 27 -0.89 17.79 -6.72
N VAL A 28 -0.36 18.10 -5.55
CA VAL A 28 0.80 17.41 -4.99
C VAL A 28 0.33 15.97 -4.77
N ALA A 29 0.61 15.11 -5.77
CA ALA A 29 0.53 13.67 -5.57
C ALA A 29 1.37 13.36 -4.33
N PRO A 30 0.88 12.56 -3.37
CA PRO A 30 1.69 12.21 -2.21
C PRO A 30 2.91 11.49 -2.77
N ALA A 31 4.07 12.11 -2.64
CA ALA A 31 5.32 11.43 -2.87
C ALA A 31 5.36 10.31 -1.84
N THR A 32 5.13 9.07 -2.28
CA THR A 32 5.49 7.87 -1.54
C THR A 32 7.01 7.87 -1.44
N SER A 33 7.51 8.67 -0.51
CA SER A 33 8.77 8.46 0.16
C SER A 33 8.70 7.05 0.70
N VAL A 34 9.34 6.11 0.00
CA VAL A 34 9.71 4.82 0.57
C VAL A 34 10.66 5.19 1.70
N ALA A 35 10.09 5.38 2.88
CA ALA A 35 10.83 5.83 4.04
C ALA A 35 12.03 4.91 4.27
N ALA A 36 13.18 5.50 4.59
CA ALA A 36 14.31 4.78 5.15
C ALA A 36 13.84 4.20 6.49
N GLY A 37 13.36 2.96 6.46
CA GLY A 37 12.40 2.46 7.44
C GLY A 37 11.05 2.12 6.79
N GLY A 38 10.86 0.86 6.38
CA GLY A 38 9.61 0.41 5.75
C GLY A 38 8.95 -0.71 6.53
N TYR A 39 7.62 -0.77 6.48
CA TYR A 39 6.84 -1.92 6.94
C TYR A 39 6.29 -2.70 5.75
N MET A 40 6.32 -4.02 5.85
CA MET A 40 5.72 -4.95 4.90
C MET A 40 4.81 -5.90 5.65
N MET A 41 3.74 -6.35 4.99
CA MET A 41 2.91 -7.44 5.48
C MET A 41 2.98 -8.62 4.53
N ILE A 42 3.10 -9.81 5.09
CA ILE A 42 2.83 -11.06 4.38
C ILE A 42 1.58 -11.65 5.03
N ILE A 43 0.53 -11.87 4.26
CA ILE A 43 -0.75 -12.36 4.74
C ILE A 43 -0.97 -13.74 4.13
N SER A 44 -0.90 -14.76 4.97
CA SER A 44 -1.43 -16.08 4.63
C SER A 44 -2.95 -16.02 4.76
N ARG A 45 -3.69 -16.31 3.69
CA ARG A 45 -5.16 -16.30 3.67
C ARG A 45 -5.66 -17.67 3.23
N VAL A 46 -6.65 -18.19 3.95
CA VAL A 46 -7.41 -19.37 3.58
C VAL A 46 -8.90 -19.05 3.69
N SER A 47 -9.62 -19.30 2.62
CA SER A 47 -11.09 -19.24 2.56
C SER A 47 -11.62 -20.66 2.46
N MET A 48 -12.47 -21.04 3.42
CA MET A 48 -13.11 -22.35 3.49
C MET A 48 -14.59 -22.22 3.12
N GLY A 49 -14.86 -21.70 1.92
CA GLY A 49 -16.20 -21.61 1.34
C GLY A 49 -16.52 -22.75 0.39
N PHE A 50 -17.60 -22.61 -0.39
CA PHE A 50 -17.94 -23.55 -1.46
C PHE A 50 -16.77 -23.77 -2.43
N ASN A 51 -16.11 -22.66 -2.79
CA ASN A 51 -14.84 -22.61 -3.51
C ASN A 51 -13.73 -22.34 -2.49
N ALA A 52 -13.13 -23.40 -1.97
CA ALA A 52 -12.01 -23.25 -1.05
C ALA A 52 -10.79 -22.71 -1.81
N GLN A 53 -10.09 -21.75 -1.23
CA GLN A 53 -8.96 -21.09 -1.87
C GLN A 53 -7.96 -20.65 -0.81
N ALA A 54 -6.68 -20.66 -1.18
CA ALA A 54 -5.61 -20.11 -0.35
C ALA A 54 -4.70 -19.20 -1.16
N SER A 55 -4.13 -18.20 -0.51
CA SER A 55 -3.20 -17.27 -1.13
C SER A 55 -2.23 -16.70 -0.12
N ILE A 56 -1.01 -16.43 -0.56
CA ILE A 56 -0.05 -15.59 0.14
C ILE A 56 -0.07 -14.21 -0.50
N VAL A 57 -0.41 -13.19 0.28
CA VAL A 57 -0.44 -11.80 -0.18
C VAL A 57 0.72 -11.05 0.45
N THR A 58 1.55 -10.42 -0.37
CA THR A 58 2.59 -9.50 0.09
C THR A 58 2.14 -8.07 -0.15
N ILE A 59 2.10 -7.26 0.89
CA ILE A 59 1.83 -5.82 0.83
C ILE A 59 3.14 -5.09 1.07
N SER A 60 3.65 -4.47 0.02
CA SER A 60 4.91 -3.72 0.03
C SER A 60 4.76 -2.38 0.77
N PRO A 61 5.85 -1.72 1.19
CA PRO A 61 5.78 -0.44 1.91
C PRO A 61 5.09 0.69 1.13
N ASP A 62 5.09 0.61 -0.20
CA ASP A 62 4.39 1.53 -1.09
C ASP A 62 2.89 1.21 -1.26
N GLY A 63 2.39 0.22 -0.50
CA GLY A 63 1.01 -0.25 -0.55
C GLY A 63 0.71 -1.19 -1.72
N LYS A 64 1.69 -1.54 -2.57
CA LYS A 64 1.44 -2.46 -3.68
C LYS A 64 1.27 -3.89 -3.18
N GLU A 65 0.24 -4.54 -3.70
CA GLU A 65 -0.09 -5.92 -3.39
C GLU A 65 0.47 -6.88 -4.45
N GLN A 66 1.03 -8.00 -4.00
CA GLN A 66 1.37 -9.14 -4.83
C GLN A 66 0.67 -10.37 -4.26
N VAL A 67 -0.16 -11.02 -5.09
CA VAL A 67 -0.94 -12.19 -4.68
C VAL A 67 -0.35 -13.43 -5.33
N LYS A 68 0.00 -14.41 -4.50
CA LYS A 68 0.39 -15.76 -4.94
C LYS A 68 -0.69 -16.74 -4.51
N GLU A 69 -1.47 -17.22 -5.46
CA GLU A 69 -2.43 -18.29 -5.22
C GLU A 69 -1.73 -19.60 -4.88
N ILE A 70 -2.32 -20.36 -3.97
CA ILE A 70 -1.85 -21.68 -3.54
C ILE A 70 -2.96 -22.68 -3.87
N ASP A 71 -2.61 -23.76 -4.54
CA ASP A 71 -3.54 -24.86 -4.78
C ASP A 71 -4.04 -25.42 -3.45
N PHE A 72 -5.35 -25.36 -3.24
CA PHE A 72 -5.97 -25.68 -1.97
C PHE A 72 -7.29 -26.43 -2.20
N SER A 73 -7.38 -27.61 -1.63
CA SER A 73 -8.59 -28.44 -1.65
C SER A 73 -9.00 -28.88 -0.25
N ARG A 74 -10.31 -28.91 0.00
CA ARG A 74 -10.92 -29.35 1.26
C ARG A 74 -11.61 -30.71 1.18
N PHE A 75 -11.29 -31.52 0.16
CA PHE A 75 -12.01 -32.77 -0.17
C PHE A 75 -12.13 -33.76 1.01
N SER A 76 -11.13 -33.84 1.89
CA SER A 76 -11.20 -34.60 3.14
C SER A 76 -10.50 -33.85 4.27
N ALA A 77 -10.81 -34.17 5.53
CA ALA A 77 -10.14 -33.56 6.69
C ALA A 77 -8.62 -33.78 6.65
N LYS A 78 -8.17 -34.97 6.23
CA LYS A 78 -6.74 -35.29 6.07
C LYS A 78 -6.08 -34.41 5.00
N GLN A 79 -6.73 -34.26 3.85
CA GLN A 79 -6.21 -33.42 2.76
C GLN A 79 -6.23 -31.94 3.13
N MET A 80 -7.27 -31.48 3.83
CA MET A 80 -7.35 -30.12 4.34
C MET A 80 -6.20 -29.81 5.29
N ALA A 81 -5.92 -30.69 6.27
CA ALA A 81 -4.80 -30.50 7.19
C ALA A 81 -3.44 -30.47 6.47
N ALA A 82 -3.24 -31.35 5.48
CA ALA A 82 -2.05 -31.33 4.64
C ALA A 82 -1.92 -30.01 3.86
N ASN A 83 -2.99 -29.55 3.22
CA ASN A 83 -3.00 -28.32 2.44
C ASN A 83 -2.79 -27.07 3.31
N MET A 84 -3.37 -27.03 4.52
CA MET A 84 -3.10 -25.96 5.49
C MET A 84 -1.62 -25.88 5.86
N THR A 85 -0.96 -27.05 5.97
CA THR A 85 0.49 -27.12 6.22
C THR A 85 1.28 -26.57 5.04
N GLU A 86 0.90 -26.90 3.80
CA GLU A 86 1.55 -26.36 2.59
C GLU A 86 1.36 -24.85 2.45
N VAL A 87 0.18 -24.32 2.78
CA VAL A 87 -0.06 -22.87 2.84
C VAL A 87 0.85 -22.21 3.89
N HIS A 88 0.97 -22.81 5.07
CA HIS A 88 1.86 -22.28 6.11
C HIS A 88 3.33 -22.31 5.68
N LYS A 89 3.79 -23.39 5.04
CA LYS A 89 5.15 -23.47 4.46
C LYS A 89 5.37 -22.40 3.39
N ALA A 90 4.39 -22.16 2.52
CA ALA A 90 4.48 -21.12 1.51
C ALA A 90 4.60 -19.72 2.12
N ALA A 91 3.85 -19.43 3.19
CA ALA A 91 3.97 -18.20 3.95
C ALA A 91 5.37 -18.05 4.57
N MET A 92 5.89 -19.11 5.20
CA MET A 92 7.24 -19.13 5.78
C MET A 92 8.34 -18.98 4.73
N ALA A 93 8.18 -19.57 3.55
CA ALA A 93 9.11 -19.38 2.44
C ALA A 93 9.17 -17.90 2.02
N ALA A 94 8.02 -17.22 1.92
CA ALA A 94 7.98 -15.79 1.63
C ALA A 94 8.62 -14.96 2.74
N VAL A 95 8.30 -15.21 4.01
CA VAL A 95 8.92 -14.53 5.16
C VAL A 95 10.44 -14.71 5.15
N ASN A 96 10.93 -15.93 4.92
CA ASN A 96 12.36 -16.23 4.88
C ASN A 96 13.06 -15.58 3.69
N GLN A 97 12.40 -15.49 2.53
CA GLN A 97 12.93 -14.77 1.38
C GLN A 97 13.16 -13.30 1.73
N TYR A 98 12.16 -12.61 2.28
CA TYR A 98 12.33 -11.22 2.69
C TYR A 98 13.31 -11.07 3.87
N ALA A 99 13.38 -12.05 4.77
CA ALA A 99 14.38 -12.04 5.84
C ALA A 99 15.80 -12.09 5.27
N ALA A 100 16.05 -12.89 4.23
CA ALA A 100 17.32 -12.90 3.50
C ALA A 100 17.61 -11.55 2.82
N ASP A 101 16.57 -10.84 2.38
CA ASP A 101 16.67 -9.48 1.82
C ASP A 101 16.86 -8.39 2.89
N GLY A 102 17.06 -8.76 4.16
CA GLY A 102 17.33 -7.84 5.27
C GLY A 102 16.08 -7.29 5.97
N TRP A 103 14.90 -7.85 5.72
CA TRP A 103 13.70 -7.55 6.49
C TRP A 103 13.71 -8.32 7.82
N ARG A 104 13.17 -7.73 8.89
CA ARG A 104 13.04 -8.38 10.19
C ARG A 104 11.57 -8.63 10.49
N LEU A 105 11.21 -9.88 10.78
CA LEU A 105 9.89 -10.21 11.33
C LEU A 105 9.73 -9.57 12.71
N VAL A 106 8.67 -8.79 12.91
CA VAL A 106 8.41 -8.06 14.16
C VAL A 106 7.10 -8.44 14.85
N SER A 107 6.13 -8.98 14.12
CA SER A 107 4.89 -9.46 14.71
C SER A 107 4.26 -10.55 13.85
N VAL A 108 3.51 -11.44 14.50
CA VAL A 108 2.65 -12.45 13.87
C VAL A 108 1.28 -12.35 14.52
N ALA A 109 0.26 -12.06 13.72
CA ALA A 109 -1.11 -11.92 14.17
C ALA A 109 -1.99 -12.95 13.45
N PRO A 110 -2.43 -14.03 14.14
CA PRO A 110 -3.51 -14.86 13.63
C PRO A 110 -4.82 -14.06 13.67
N SER A 111 -5.60 -14.17 12.61
CA SER A 111 -6.92 -13.53 12.49
C SER A 111 -7.88 -14.54 11.87
N ASP A 112 -8.77 -15.08 12.68
CA ASP A 112 -9.90 -15.85 12.20
C ASP A 112 -11.08 -14.89 12.04
N VAL A 113 -11.34 -14.47 10.80
CA VAL A 113 -12.48 -13.61 10.50
C VAL A 113 -13.71 -14.51 10.41
N SER A 114 -14.50 -14.44 11.49
CA SER A 114 -15.82 -15.03 11.63
C SER A 114 -16.72 -14.74 10.42
N SER A 115 -17.52 -15.74 10.08
CA SER A 115 -18.29 -15.94 8.86
C SER A 115 -19.17 -14.78 8.39
N GLY A 116 -19.12 -14.48 7.09
CA GLY A 116 -20.26 -13.96 6.34
C GLY A 116 -20.96 -15.11 5.62
N GLY A 117 -21.96 -15.74 6.26
CA GLY A 117 -22.66 -16.92 5.72
C GLY A 117 -21.93 -18.24 5.97
N ASN A 118 -21.77 -19.09 4.95
CA ASN A 118 -21.15 -20.42 5.06
C ASN A 118 -19.62 -20.44 4.83
N THR A 119 -18.99 -19.28 4.67
CA THR A 119 -17.54 -19.18 4.37
C THR A 119 -16.78 -18.75 5.62
N VAL A 120 -15.78 -19.54 6.01
CA VAL A 120 -14.83 -19.20 7.08
C VAL A 120 -13.55 -18.68 6.48
N PHE A 121 -13.06 -17.53 6.95
CA PHE A 121 -11.77 -16.98 6.56
C PHE A 121 -10.79 -17.12 7.71
N SER A 122 -9.68 -17.81 7.48
CA SER A 122 -8.55 -17.84 8.42
C SER A 122 -7.37 -17.12 7.78
N GLN A 123 -6.73 -16.25 8.55
CA GLN A 123 -5.61 -15.45 8.10
C GLN A 123 -4.49 -15.46 9.14
N THR A 124 -3.26 -15.37 8.67
CA THR A 124 -2.11 -15.09 9.53
C THR A 124 -1.31 -13.97 8.89
N ILE A 125 -1.16 -12.87 9.63
CA ILE A 125 -0.46 -11.68 9.17
C ILE A 125 0.93 -11.67 9.81
N TYR A 126 1.96 -11.66 8.97
CA TYR A 126 3.36 -11.49 9.35
C TYR A 126 3.75 -10.05 9.05
N TYR A 127 4.12 -9.30 10.08
CA TYR A 127 4.62 -7.94 9.94
C TYR A 127 6.14 -7.95 9.92
N LEU A 128 6.71 -7.36 8.87
CA LEU A 128 8.15 -7.22 8.70
C LEU A 128 8.52 -5.75 8.68
N GLU A 129 9.65 -5.41 9.27
CA GLU A 129 10.24 -4.06 9.19
C GLU A 129 11.64 -4.14 8.60
N LYS A 130 12.05 -3.08 7.90
CA LYS A 130 13.43 -2.90 7.47
C LYS A 130 13.87 -1.50 7.89
N LYS A 131 14.88 -1.44 8.77
CA LYS A 131 15.45 -0.20 9.31
C LYS A 131 16.47 0.39 8.36
#